data_AF-A0A843UFR7-F1
#
_entry.id   AF-A0A843UFR7-F1
#
_cell.length_a   1.000
_cell.length_b   1.000
_cell.length_c   1.000
_cell.angle_alpha   90.00
_cell.angle_beta   90.00
_cell.angle_gamma   90.00
#
_symmetry.space_group_name_H-M   'P 1'
#
loop_
_entity.id
_entity.type
_entity.pdbx_description
1 polymer ?
#
loop_
_entity_poly.entity_id
_entity_poly.type
_entity_poly.pdbx_seq_one_letter_code
_entity_poly.pdbx_strand_id
1 'polypeptide(L)'
;LAKFKRPLLVHAEIQLDSDIHMEKIAHVDARSYTTYLKTRPPSWEQAAIRELHRVVQDTRGGGTAEGAHLHIVHLSDASISLDIIKDAKSSGASLSVETCPHYLAFSAEQIKDGDTRFKCAPPIRDEANRQKLWQELMDEHIDMLSSDHSPTLPQLKLLDEGDFLRAWGGISSLQGAIVGGNYADIVVWDPDKVLELDEHYKHYLKHPNISAYMGTRLSGEVLSTFVKGNLVYNKGKHAPAACGVPILAKR
;
A
#
# COMPACT_ATOMS: atom_id res chain seq x y z
N LEU A 1 0.72 19.89 14.51
CA LEU A 1 1.68 18.78 14.30
C LEU A 1 3.13 19.26 14.34
N ALA A 2 3.48 20.35 13.64
CA ALA A 2 4.80 21.03 13.72
C ALA A 2 5.29 21.24 15.16
N LYS A 3 4.47 21.90 16.01
CA LYS A 3 4.73 22.12 17.44
C LYS A 3 5.14 20.86 18.21
N PHE A 4 4.62 19.70 17.81
CA PHE A 4 4.83 18.42 18.48
C PHE A 4 5.81 17.50 17.75
N LYS A 5 6.43 17.97 16.65
CA LYS A 5 7.33 17.18 15.79
C LYS A 5 6.73 15.82 15.40
N ARG A 6 5.45 15.81 15.05
CA ARG A 6 4.73 14.60 14.60
C ARG A 6 4.49 14.67 13.10
N PRO A 7 4.67 13.57 12.35
CA PRO A 7 4.35 13.53 10.94
C PRO A 7 2.83 13.56 10.72
N LEU A 8 2.40 14.13 9.60
CA LEU A 8 1.06 13.99 9.07
C LEU A 8 1.08 12.92 7.98
N LEU A 9 0.33 11.83 8.17
CA LEU A 9 0.15 10.78 7.17
C LEU A 9 -1.09 11.11 6.34
N VAL A 10 -0.98 11.09 5.01
CA VAL A 10 -2.05 11.51 4.11
C VAL A 10 -2.34 10.47 3.04
N HIS A 11 -3.57 9.98 3.02
CA HIS A 11 -4.16 9.31 1.86
C HIS A 11 -4.48 10.38 0.81
N ALA A 12 -3.75 10.39 -0.31
CA ALA A 12 -3.80 11.47 -1.28
C ALA A 12 -4.69 11.12 -2.48
N GLU A 13 -6.02 11.14 -2.32
CA GLU A 13 -6.98 11.14 -3.45
C GLU A 13 -8.00 12.27 -3.25
N ILE A 14 -8.20 13.13 -4.25
CA ILE A 14 -9.30 14.12 -4.28
C ILE A 14 -10.27 13.74 -5.37
N GLN A 15 -11.54 13.54 -5.01
CA GLN A 15 -12.61 13.33 -5.98
C GLN A 15 -12.88 14.61 -6.77
N LEU A 16 -12.54 14.58 -8.06
CA LEU A 16 -12.87 15.63 -9.01
C LEU A 16 -14.19 15.27 -9.71
N ASP A 17 -15.16 16.19 -9.71
CA ASP A 17 -16.45 16.12 -10.42
C ASP A 17 -17.26 14.82 -10.19
N SER A 18 -17.74 14.61 -8.96
CA SER A 18 -18.42 13.39 -8.50
C SER A 18 -19.67 13.00 -9.30
N ASP A 19 -20.50 13.98 -9.66
CA ASP A 19 -21.89 13.73 -10.09
C ASP A 19 -21.96 13.31 -11.57
N ILE A 20 -21.10 13.90 -12.41
CA ILE A 20 -21.04 13.60 -13.85
C ILE A 20 -20.41 12.22 -14.10
N HIS A 21 -19.53 11.78 -13.20
CA HIS A 21 -18.74 10.56 -13.40
C HIS A 21 -19.53 9.30 -13.05
N MET A 22 -20.29 9.32 -11.96
CA MET A 22 -21.11 8.17 -11.53
C MET A 22 -22.27 7.88 -12.48
N GLU A 23 -22.92 8.91 -13.04
CA GLU A 23 -23.98 8.72 -14.06
C GLU A 23 -23.44 8.05 -15.34
N LYS A 24 -22.20 8.38 -15.74
CA LYS A 24 -21.54 7.74 -16.90
C LYS A 24 -21.12 6.30 -16.62
N ILE A 25 -20.93 5.92 -15.36
CA ILE A 25 -20.52 4.58 -14.93
C ILE A 25 -21.73 3.65 -14.70
N ALA A 26 -22.93 4.21 -14.47
CA ALA A 26 -24.14 3.44 -14.15
C ALA A 26 -24.58 2.42 -15.22
N HIS A 27 -24.12 2.57 -16.47
CA HIS A 27 -24.40 1.65 -17.58
C HIS A 27 -23.22 0.76 -17.98
N VAL A 28 -22.13 0.76 -17.20
CA VAL A 28 -20.89 0.05 -17.51
C VAL A 28 -20.82 -1.21 -16.66
N ASP A 29 -20.18 -2.26 -17.19
CA ASP A 29 -20.04 -3.53 -16.48
C ASP A 29 -19.28 -3.35 -15.16
N ALA A 30 -19.99 -3.48 -14.03
CA ALA A 30 -19.45 -3.36 -12.68
C ALA A 30 -18.49 -4.50 -12.32
N ARG A 31 -18.50 -5.61 -13.07
CA ARG A 31 -17.53 -6.70 -12.92
C ARG A 31 -16.20 -6.38 -13.57
N SER A 32 -16.13 -5.39 -14.47
CA SER A 32 -14.89 -5.05 -15.13
C SER A 32 -13.94 -4.29 -14.22
N TYR A 33 -12.68 -4.74 -14.12
CA TYR A 33 -11.67 -4.01 -13.34
C TYR A 33 -11.38 -2.64 -13.95
N THR A 34 -11.48 -2.51 -15.28
CA THR A 34 -11.35 -1.22 -15.98
C THR A 34 -12.47 -0.25 -15.59
N THR A 35 -13.69 -0.72 -15.33
CA THR A 35 -14.77 0.13 -14.79
C THR A 35 -14.39 0.68 -13.43
N TYR A 36 -13.81 -0.14 -12.56
CA TYR A 36 -13.32 0.30 -11.26
C TYR A 36 -12.21 1.35 -11.38
N LEU A 37 -11.22 1.11 -12.25
CA LEU A 37 -10.13 2.07 -12.49
C LEU A 37 -10.62 3.45 -12.90
N LYS A 38 -11.65 3.49 -13.75
CA LYS A 38 -12.25 4.76 -14.17
C LYS A 38 -12.80 5.51 -12.98
N THR A 39 -13.38 4.84 -11.97
CA THR A 39 -13.99 5.50 -10.80
C THR A 39 -12.98 6.24 -9.92
N ARG A 40 -11.68 5.94 -10.06
CA ARG A 40 -10.59 6.55 -9.28
C ARG A 40 -9.39 6.82 -10.21
N PRO A 41 -9.51 7.75 -11.16
CA PRO A 41 -8.45 7.99 -12.15
C PRO A 41 -7.16 8.51 -11.47
N PRO A 42 -5.98 8.34 -12.09
CA PRO A 42 -4.72 8.87 -11.55
C PRO A 42 -4.77 10.39 -11.28
N SER A 43 -5.60 11.13 -12.02
CA SER A 43 -5.78 12.57 -11.83
C SER A 43 -6.26 12.97 -10.43
N TRP A 44 -6.98 12.09 -9.72
CA TRP A 44 -7.41 12.34 -8.34
C TRP A 44 -6.22 12.34 -7.37
N GLU A 45 -5.32 11.38 -7.55
CA GLU A 45 -4.09 11.26 -6.77
C GLU A 45 -3.14 12.41 -7.08
N GLN A 46 -2.97 12.71 -8.36
CA GLN A 46 -2.15 13.84 -8.81
C GLN A 46 -2.68 15.19 -8.31
N ALA A 47 -4.00 15.39 -8.29
CA ALA A 47 -4.60 16.63 -7.79
C ALA A 47 -4.35 16.78 -6.28
N ALA A 48 -4.56 15.71 -5.51
CA ALA A 48 -4.25 15.70 -4.09
C ALA A 48 -2.78 16.05 -3.84
N ILE A 49 -1.86 15.42 -4.59
CA ILE A 49 -0.42 15.62 -4.43
C ILE A 49 0.01 17.02 -4.85
N ARG A 50 -0.66 17.65 -5.83
CA ARG A 50 -0.43 19.07 -6.17
C ARG A 50 -0.84 20.01 -5.03
N GLU A 51 -1.95 19.74 -4.34
CA GLU A 51 -2.33 20.53 -3.17
C GLU A 51 -1.35 20.32 -2.01
N LEU A 52 -0.92 19.07 -1.78
CA LEU A 52 0.10 18.74 -0.79
C LEU A 52 1.43 19.42 -1.10
N HIS A 53 1.83 19.48 -2.38
CA HIS A 53 3.04 20.17 -2.81
C HIS A 53 3.04 21.64 -2.42
N ARG A 54 1.89 22.34 -2.46
CA ARG A 54 1.79 23.75 -2.05
C ARG A 54 1.96 23.93 -0.56
N VAL A 55 1.28 23.12 0.25
CA VAL A 55 1.32 23.24 1.71
C VAL A 55 2.63 22.72 2.31
N VAL A 56 3.28 21.76 1.66
CA VAL A 56 4.54 21.19 2.17
C VAL A 56 5.71 22.19 2.04
N GLN A 57 5.58 23.24 1.22
CA GLN A 57 6.57 24.32 1.16
C GLN A 57 6.71 25.04 2.52
N ASP A 58 5.62 25.14 3.29
CA ASP A 58 5.61 25.77 4.62
C ASP A 58 6.39 24.97 5.67
N THR A 59 6.77 23.72 5.39
CA THR A 59 7.55 22.86 6.30
C THR A 59 9.04 23.20 6.32
N ARG A 60 9.50 24.03 5.38
CA ARG A 60 10.90 24.42 5.23
C ARG A 60 11.36 25.34 6.36
N GLY A 61 12.68 25.53 6.46
CA GLY A 61 13.27 26.53 7.34
C GLY A 61 12.69 27.93 7.07
N GLY A 62 12.17 28.59 8.10
CA GLY A 62 11.50 29.88 8.02
C GLY A 62 10.04 29.84 7.55
N GLY A 63 9.50 28.67 7.20
CA GLY A 63 8.10 28.49 6.81
C GLY A 63 7.14 28.49 8.00
N THR A 64 5.85 28.75 7.75
CA THR A 64 4.84 28.84 8.82
C THR A 64 4.58 27.52 9.56
N ALA A 65 5.00 26.40 8.95
CA ALA A 65 4.90 25.06 9.49
C ALA A 65 6.29 24.39 9.66
N GLU A 66 7.36 25.18 9.83
CA GLU A 66 8.72 24.68 10.01
C GLU A 66 8.77 23.54 11.04
N GLY A 67 9.43 22.43 10.66
CA GLY A 67 9.56 21.24 11.50
C GLY A 67 8.35 20.30 11.49
N ALA A 68 7.29 20.59 10.74
CA ALA A 68 6.33 19.57 10.33
C ALA A 68 6.95 18.63 9.29
N HIS A 69 6.44 17.40 9.24
CA HIS A 69 6.79 16.41 8.23
C HIS A 69 5.51 15.84 7.64
N LEU A 70 5.47 15.68 6.31
CA LEU A 70 4.35 15.03 5.63
C LEU A 70 4.80 13.66 5.10
N HIS A 71 3.95 12.66 5.23
CA HIS A 71 4.15 11.33 4.66
C HIS A 71 2.94 10.97 3.79
N ILE A 72 3.15 10.76 2.49
CA ILE A 72 2.11 10.29 1.56
C ILE A 72 2.06 8.77 1.66
N VAL A 73 0.91 8.24 2.09
CA VAL A 73 0.71 6.79 2.22
C VAL A 73 0.35 6.14 0.88
N HIS A 74 0.67 4.86 0.75
CA HIS A 74 0.29 3.92 -0.32
C HIS A 74 0.17 4.54 -1.73
N LEU A 75 1.22 5.25 -2.20
CA LEU A 75 1.24 5.88 -3.52
C LEU A 75 1.12 4.81 -4.62
N SER A 76 0.20 5.04 -5.56
CA SER A 76 -0.07 4.14 -6.67
C SER A 76 0.28 4.76 -8.03
N ASP A 77 0.09 6.07 -8.21
CA ASP A 77 0.45 6.78 -9.44
C ASP A 77 1.95 7.11 -9.48
N ALA A 78 2.74 6.36 -10.25
CA ALA A 78 4.13 6.72 -10.51
C ALA A 78 4.29 7.74 -11.65
N SER A 79 3.23 8.02 -12.42
CA SER A 79 3.34 8.84 -13.62
C SER A 79 3.72 10.28 -13.31
N ILE A 80 2.79 11.10 -12.83
CA ILE A 80 3.01 12.53 -12.58
C ILE A 80 3.27 12.78 -11.10
N SER A 81 2.67 11.98 -10.23
CA SER A 81 2.71 12.21 -8.78
C SER A 81 4.12 12.13 -8.20
N LEU A 82 4.94 11.17 -8.63
CA LEU A 82 6.34 11.07 -8.19
C LEU A 82 7.19 12.25 -8.65
N ASP A 83 6.97 12.79 -9.85
CA ASP A 83 7.71 13.95 -10.33
C ASP A 83 7.43 15.18 -9.44
N ILE A 84 6.16 15.38 -9.05
CA ILE A 84 5.78 16.44 -8.11
C ILE A 84 6.43 16.23 -6.73
N ILE A 85 6.47 14.99 -6.24
CA ILE A 85 7.08 14.65 -4.94
C ILE A 85 8.60 14.93 -4.98
N LYS A 86 9.27 14.52 -6.06
CA LYS A 86 10.70 14.78 -6.29
C LYS A 86 10.99 16.28 -6.31
N ASP A 87 10.16 17.07 -6.98
CA ASP A 87 10.28 18.53 -7.00
C ASP A 87 10.07 19.16 -5.62
N ALA A 88 9.12 18.66 -4.82
CA ALA A 88 8.92 19.11 -3.45
C ALA A 88 10.16 18.84 -2.58
N LYS A 89 10.67 17.61 -2.65
CA LYS A 89 11.85 17.15 -1.89
C LYS A 89 13.10 17.93 -2.28
N SER A 90 13.37 18.11 -3.57
CA SER A 90 14.54 18.83 -4.08
C SER A 90 14.54 20.31 -3.67
N SER A 91 13.35 20.88 -3.49
CA SER A 91 13.17 22.25 -3.02
C SER A 91 13.31 22.38 -1.49
N GLY A 92 13.60 21.30 -0.77
CA GLY A 92 13.87 21.28 0.68
C GLY A 92 12.66 21.03 1.57
N ALA A 93 11.51 20.64 1.01
CA ALA A 93 10.32 20.32 1.80
C ALA A 93 10.51 19.02 2.61
N SER A 94 9.95 18.96 3.82
CA SER A 94 9.99 17.77 4.66
C SER A 94 8.86 16.81 4.28
N LEU A 95 9.15 15.95 3.31
CA LEU A 95 8.19 15.03 2.70
C LEU A 95 8.80 13.63 2.55
N SER A 96 8.02 12.60 2.84
CA SER A 96 8.30 11.21 2.45
C SER A 96 7.07 10.57 1.80
N VAL A 97 7.28 9.45 1.11
CA VAL A 97 6.27 8.68 0.41
C VAL A 97 6.53 7.19 0.57
N GLU A 98 5.48 6.42 0.72
CA GLU A 98 5.52 4.96 0.64
C GLU A 98 4.75 4.44 -0.59
N THR A 99 5.11 3.26 -1.08
CA THR A 99 4.25 2.45 -1.97
C THR A 99 4.03 1.07 -1.37
N CYS A 100 3.23 0.24 -2.05
CA CYS A 100 2.81 -1.06 -1.55
C CYS A 100 3.19 -2.22 -2.48
N PRO A 101 3.50 -3.41 -1.93
CA PRO A 101 3.85 -4.58 -2.75
C PRO A 101 2.82 -4.96 -3.80
N HIS A 102 1.53 -4.72 -3.57
CA HIS A 102 0.49 -5.03 -4.56
C HIS A 102 0.51 -4.10 -5.79
N TYR A 103 1.03 -2.87 -5.67
CA TYR A 103 1.27 -1.99 -6.82
C TYR A 103 2.53 -2.36 -7.61
N LEU A 104 3.44 -3.12 -7.01
CA LEU A 104 4.67 -3.63 -7.64
C LEU A 104 4.47 -5.03 -8.24
N ALA A 105 3.62 -5.85 -7.61
CA ALA A 105 3.42 -7.25 -8.00
C ALA A 105 2.38 -7.44 -9.10
N PHE A 106 1.37 -6.57 -9.16
CA PHE A 106 0.23 -6.72 -10.06
C PHE A 106 0.06 -5.52 -10.98
N SER A 107 -0.48 -5.76 -12.16
CA SER A 107 -1.03 -4.71 -13.01
C SER A 107 -2.51 -4.94 -13.31
N ALA A 108 -3.20 -3.88 -13.71
CA ALA A 108 -4.61 -3.89 -14.06
C ALA A 108 -4.99 -4.97 -15.08
N GLU A 109 -4.14 -5.20 -16.07
CA GLU A 109 -4.36 -6.16 -17.16
C GLU A 109 -4.33 -7.62 -16.68
N GLN A 110 -3.71 -7.89 -15.53
CA GLN A 110 -3.62 -9.22 -14.94
C GLN A 110 -4.83 -9.56 -14.05
N ILE A 111 -5.61 -8.55 -13.66
CA ILE A 111 -6.76 -8.72 -12.77
C ILE A 111 -7.97 -9.14 -13.61
N LYS A 112 -8.52 -10.32 -13.30
CA LYS A 112 -9.69 -10.85 -13.99
C LYS A 112 -10.94 -10.08 -13.60
N ASP A 113 -11.85 -9.90 -14.56
CA ASP A 113 -13.17 -9.34 -14.29
C ASP A 113 -13.91 -10.20 -13.27
N GLY A 114 -14.49 -9.55 -12.26
CA GLY A 114 -15.12 -10.17 -11.10
C GLY A 114 -14.17 -10.54 -9.95
N ASP A 115 -12.85 -10.41 -10.10
CA ASP A 115 -11.90 -10.75 -9.03
C ASP A 115 -11.70 -9.60 -8.03
N THR A 116 -12.71 -9.38 -7.21
CA THR A 116 -12.80 -8.28 -6.23
C THR A 116 -11.80 -8.39 -5.08
N ARG A 117 -11.00 -9.47 -5.00
CA ARG A 117 -9.87 -9.58 -4.06
C ARG A 117 -8.85 -8.45 -4.28
N PHE A 118 -8.70 -7.99 -5.52
CA PHE A 118 -7.77 -6.95 -5.92
C PHE A 118 -8.29 -5.52 -5.73
N LYS A 119 -9.53 -5.33 -5.28
CA LYS A 119 -10.08 -3.98 -5.02
C LYS A 119 -9.35 -3.32 -3.83
N CYS A 120 -8.67 -2.20 -4.08
CA CYS A 120 -8.01 -1.32 -3.10
C CYS A 120 -8.08 0.14 -3.55
N ALA A 121 -7.86 1.08 -2.62
CA ALA A 121 -7.87 2.51 -2.89
C ALA A 121 -6.58 3.16 -2.34
N PRO A 122 -5.71 3.75 -3.18
CA PRO A 122 -5.82 3.84 -4.65
C PRO A 122 -5.84 2.47 -5.37
N PRO A 123 -6.37 2.36 -6.60
CA PRO A 123 -6.43 1.09 -7.31
C PRO A 123 -5.07 0.67 -7.89
N ILE A 124 -4.85 -0.63 -8.09
CA ILE A 124 -3.71 -1.18 -8.85
C ILE A 124 -3.79 -0.69 -10.30
N ARG A 125 -2.75 0.00 -10.78
CA ARG A 125 -2.69 0.63 -12.12
C ARG A 125 -2.16 -0.33 -13.19
N ASP A 126 -2.03 0.19 -14.40
CA ASP A 126 -1.52 -0.54 -15.57
C ASP A 126 -0.05 -0.99 -15.45
N GLU A 127 0.35 -1.84 -16.39
CA GLU A 127 1.71 -2.40 -16.49
C GLU A 127 2.79 -1.31 -16.57
N ALA A 128 2.53 -0.24 -17.34
CA ALA A 128 3.49 0.85 -17.53
C ALA A 128 3.75 1.58 -16.20
N ASN A 129 2.70 1.83 -15.42
CA ASN A 129 2.82 2.40 -14.10
C ASN A 129 3.54 1.45 -13.13
N ARG A 130 3.24 0.14 -13.16
CA ARG A 130 3.94 -0.86 -12.33
C ARG A 130 5.46 -0.85 -12.60
N GLN A 131 5.86 -0.82 -13.86
CA GLN A 131 7.27 -0.73 -14.25
C GLN A 131 7.92 0.56 -13.76
N LYS A 132 7.21 1.69 -13.88
CA LYS A 132 7.72 2.97 -13.38
C LYS A 132 7.85 2.97 -11.85
N LEU A 133 6.90 2.39 -11.10
CA LEU A 133 7.02 2.23 -9.65
C LEU A 133 8.26 1.42 -9.26
N TRP A 134 8.55 0.33 -9.96
CA TRP A 134 9.79 -0.44 -9.75
C TRP A 134 11.04 0.41 -9.99
N GLN A 135 11.08 1.15 -11.10
CA GLN A 135 12.20 2.02 -11.41
C GLN A 135 12.43 3.05 -10.30
N GLU A 136 11.38 3.74 -9.89
CA GLU A 136 11.47 4.81 -8.88
C GLU A 136 11.77 4.28 -7.47
N LEU A 137 11.38 3.02 -7.17
CA LEU A 137 11.81 2.33 -5.97
C LEU A 137 13.32 2.03 -6.01
N MET A 138 13.83 1.50 -7.13
CA MET A 138 15.24 1.17 -7.31
C MET A 138 16.13 2.42 -7.34
N ASP A 139 15.60 3.54 -7.83
CA ASP A 139 16.26 4.85 -7.84
C ASP A 139 16.14 5.60 -6.49
N GLU A 140 15.65 4.94 -5.44
CA GLU A 140 15.53 5.48 -4.07
C GLU A 140 14.65 6.74 -3.96
N HIS A 141 13.67 6.90 -4.86
CA HIS A 141 12.71 8.01 -4.82
C HIS A 141 11.50 7.73 -3.91
N ILE A 142 11.29 6.46 -3.57
CA ILE A 142 10.28 5.98 -2.62
C ILE A 142 10.95 5.63 -1.29
N ASP A 143 10.50 6.25 -0.20
CA ASP A 143 11.19 6.16 1.10
C ASP A 143 10.85 4.90 1.90
N MET A 144 9.70 4.29 1.62
CA MET A 144 9.20 3.16 2.40
C MET A 144 8.32 2.21 1.57
N LEU A 145 8.40 0.92 1.92
CA LEU A 145 7.42 -0.07 1.50
C LEU A 145 6.52 -0.41 2.68
N SER A 146 5.21 -0.36 2.45
CA SER A 146 4.20 -0.73 3.44
C SER A 146 3.15 -1.62 2.81
N SER A 147 2.49 -2.42 3.62
CA SER A 147 1.56 -3.43 3.13
C SER A 147 0.20 -2.88 2.72
N ASP A 148 -0.20 -1.77 3.34
CA ASP A 148 -1.60 -1.29 3.44
C ASP A 148 -2.60 -2.43 3.76
N HIS A 149 -2.24 -3.27 4.74
CA HIS A 149 -3.05 -4.41 5.16
C HIS A 149 -4.41 -3.95 5.71
N SER A 150 -5.46 -4.16 4.92
CA SER A 150 -6.84 -3.77 5.23
C SER A 150 -7.79 -4.97 5.03
N PRO A 151 -7.76 -5.95 5.97
CA PRO A 151 -8.53 -7.18 5.85
C PRO A 151 -10.02 -6.94 6.12
N THR A 152 -10.86 -7.69 5.43
CA THR A 152 -12.33 -7.62 5.58
C THR A 152 -12.94 -9.02 5.60
N LEU A 153 -14.20 -9.12 5.99
CA LEU A 153 -14.93 -10.39 5.94
C LEU A 153 -15.02 -10.88 4.48
N PRO A 154 -14.80 -12.19 4.20
CA PRO A 154 -14.88 -12.73 2.84
C PRO A 154 -16.15 -12.35 2.06
N GLN A 155 -17.30 -12.31 2.75
CA GLN A 155 -18.58 -11.96 2.14
C GLN A 155 -18.61 -10.51 1.64
N LEU A 156 -17.90 -9.59 2.29
CA LEU A 156 -17.83 -8.19 1.88
C LEU A 156 -16.95 -7.98 0.64
N LYS A 157 -16.17 -9.00 0.23
CA LYS A 157 -15.50 -8.99 -1.06
C LYS A 157 -16.45 -9.28 -2.21
N LEU A 158 -17.64 -9.85 -2.00
CA LEU A 158 -18.61 -10.15 -3.07
C LEU A 158 -18.00 -10.99 -4.20
N LEU A 159 -17.22 -12.03 -3.88
CA LEU A 159 -16.49 -12.84 -4.87
C LEU A 159 -17.43 -13.51 -5.90
N ASP A 160 -18.64 -13.89 -5.49
CA ASP A 160 -19.63 -14.50 -6.39
C ASP A 160 -20.24 -13.47 -7.34
N GLU A 161 -20.66 -12.31 -6.80
CA GLU A 161 -21.23 -11.21 -7.60
C GLU A 161 -20.19 -10.55 -8.50
N GLY A 162 -18.93 -10.51 -8.07
CA GLY A 162 -17.81 -9.90 -8.78
C GLY A 162 -17.91 -8.38 -8.94
N ASP A 163 -18.79 -7.72 -8.20
CA ASP A 163 -19.07 -6.29 -8.37
C ASP A 163 -17.98 -5.42 -7.73
N PHE A 164 -17.08 -4.86 -8.55
CA PHE A 164 -16.02 -3.98 -8.07
C PHE A 164 -16.54 -2.63 -7.56
N LEU A 165 -17.75 -2.19 -7.88
CA LEU A 165 -18.28 -0.92 -7.38
C LEU A 165 -18.80 -1.09 -5.94
N ARG A 166 -19.38 -2.26 -5.62
CA ARG A 166 -19.94 -2.57 -4.29
C ARG A 166 -18.98 -3.26 -3.33
N ALA A 167 -18.03 -4.06 -3.80
CA ALA A 167 -17.14 -4.83 -2.93
C ALA A 167 -16.31 -3.94 -1.96
N TRP A 168 -15.90 -4.46 -0.82
CA TRP A 168 -15.02 -3.74 0.10
C TRP A 168 -13.61 -3.53 -0.49
N GLY A 169 -13.13 -2.28 -0.46
CA GLY A 169 -11.77 -1.92 -0.87
C GLY A 169 -10.75 -2.14 0.26
N GLY A 170 -9.72 -2.93 0.01
CA GLY A 170 -8.65 -3.24 0.96
C GLY A 170 -7.99 -4.58 0.66
N ILE A 171 -6.66 -4.66 0.74
CA ILE A 171 -5.89 -5.88 0.44
C ILE A 171 -5.40 -6.53 1.73
N SER A 172 -5.53 -7.85 1.82
CA SER A 172 -4.93 -8.62 2.91
C SER A 172 -3.48 -8.96 2.57
N SER A 173 -2.53 -8.19 3.08
CA SER A 173 -1.06 -8.35 2.91
C SER A 173 -0.30 -8.49 4.26
N LEU A 174 1.02 -8.72 4.24
CA LEU A 174 1.87 -8.81 5.45
C LEU A 174 2.56 -7.45 5.74
N GLN A 175 2.55 -6.97 6.99
CA GLN A 175 3.14 -5.70 7.43
C GLN A 175 4.64 -5.82 7.81
N GLY A 176 5.50 -4.84 7.45
CA GLY A 176 6.85 -4.67 7.99
C GLY A 176 7.77 -3.69 7.23
N ALA A 177 8.80 -3.14 7.90
CA ALA A 177 9.91 -2.34 7.33
C ALA A 177 11.20 -2.48 8.19
N ILE A 178 12.40 -2.28 7.62
CA ILE A 178 13.71 -2.37 8.32
C ILE A 178 14.43 -1.02 8.30
N VAL A 179 14.75 -0.46 9.48
CA VAL A 179 15.51 0.81 9.65
C VAL A 179 16.38 0.74 10.90
N GLY A 180 17.59 1.33 10.87
CA GLY A 180 18.51 1.38 12.01
C GLY A 180 17.96 2.17 13.20
N GLY A 181 18.18 1.68 14.43
CA GLY A 181 17.64 2.25 15.68
C GLY A 181 16.37 1.55 16.19
N ASN A 182 15.82 0.60 15.44
CA ASN A 182 14.65 -0.19 15.81
C ASN A 182 14.99 -1.42 16.65
N TYR A 183 13.97 -2.05 17.23
CA TYR A 183 14.09 -3.37 17.86
C TYR A 183 14.58 -4.41 16.83
N ALA A 184 15.25 -5.47 17.32
CA ALA A 184 15.69 -6.60 16.51
C ALA A 184 14.50 -7.46 16.05
N ASP A 185 13.71 -6.89 15.15
CA ASP A 185 12.61 -7.53 14.45
C ASP A 185 13.19 -8.06 13.14
N ILE A 186 13.53 -9.35 13.12
CA ILE A 186 14.36 -9.97 12.08
C ILE A 186 13.60 -11.13 11.46
N VAL A 187 13.66 -11.24 10.14
CA VAL A 187 13.19 -12.40 9.39
C VAL A 187 14.40 -13.17 8.90
N VAL A 188 14.48 -14.46 9.22
CA VAL A 188 15.38 -15.40 8.56
C VAL A 188 14.64 -15.93 7.35
N TRP A 189 15.19 -15.66 6.18
CA TRP A 189 14.54 -15.91 4.89
C TRP A 189 15.45 -16.76 4.00
N ASP A 190 14.86 -17.73 3.31
CA ASP A 190 15.54 -18.61 2.37
C ASP A 190 15.14 -18.22 0.94
N PRO A 191 16.00 -17.52 0.18
CA PRO A 191 15.68 -17.01 -1.16
C PRO A 191 15.36 -18.10 -2.18
N ASP A 192 16.00 -19.26 -2.03
CA ASP A 192 16.04 -20.30 -3.06
C ASP A 192 14.81 -21.22 -2.99
N LYS A 193 14.05 -21.14 -1.90
CA LYS A 193 12.80 -21.85 -1.77
C LYS A 193 11.73 -21.25 -2.66
N VAL A 194 10.95 -22.13 -3.24
CA VAL A 194 9.80 -21.79 -4.05
C VAL A 194 8.58 -22.38 -3.39
N LEU A 195 7.53 -21.60 -3.25
CA LEU A 195 6.26 -22.04 -2.68
C LEU A 195 5.10 -21.61 -3.56
N GLU A 196 4.08 -22.45 -3.64
CA GLU A 196 2.81 -22.13 -4.27
C GLU A 196 1.83 -21.74 -3.16
N LEU A 197 1.27 -20.53 -3.27
CA LEU A 197 0.29 -20.05 -2.31
C LEU A 197 -1.08 -20.62 -2.68
N ASP A 198 -1.41 -21.80 -2.19
CA ASP A 198 -2.72 -22.45 -2.39
C ASP A 198 -3.53 -22.51 -1.09
N GLU A 199 -4.70 -23.17 -1.14
CA GLU A 199 -5.58 -23.36 0.02
C GLU A 199 -5.00 -24.29 1.10
N HIS A 200 -3.98 -25.08 0.76
CA HIS A 200 -3.28 -25.96 1.69
C HIS A 200 -2.07 -25.29 2.34
N TYR A 201 -1.55 -24.23 1.72
CA TYR A 201 -0.45 -23.47 2.25
C TYR A 201 -0.89 -22.70 3.51
N LYS A 202 -0.32 -23.09 4.65
CA LYS A 202 -0.63 -22.47 5.94
C LYS A 202 -0.02 -21.07 6.00
N HIS A 203 -0.86 -20.06 5.88
CA HIS A 203 -0.50 -18.65 6.06
C HIS A 203 -1.38 -17.99 7.13
N TYR A 204 -0.87 -16.92 7.72
CA TYR A 204 -1.43 -16.33 8.95
C TYR A 204 -2.06 -14.97 8.67
N LEU A 205 -3.13 -14.97 7.86
CA LEU A 205 -3.97 -13.80 7.64
C LEU A 205 -5.26 -13.92 8.47
N LYS A 206 -5.86 -12.80 8.85
CA LYS A 206 -7.13 -12.77 9.59
C LYS A 206 -8.22 -13.64 8.93
N HIS A 207 -8.22 -13.65 7.59
CA HIS A 207 -9.08 -14.49 6.78
C HIS A 207 -8.22 -15.18 5.69
N PRO A 208 -7.78 -16.43 5.91
CA PRO A 208 -6.80 -17.08 5.03
C PRO A 208 -7.33 -17.38 3.63
N ASN A 209 -8.66 -17.54 3.48
CA ASN A 209 -9.23 -17.93 2.19
C ASN A 209 -9.36 -16.76 1.19
N ILE A 210 -8.89 -15.54 1.53
CA ILE A 210 -9.14 -14.33 0.73
C ILE A 210 -7.89 -13.46 0.52
N SER A 211 -6.79 -14.05 0.07
CA SER A 211 -5.60 -13.32 -0.37
C SER A 211 -5.61 -13.02 -1.87
N ALA A 212 -5.18 -11.81 -2.27
CA ALA A 212 -4.94 -11.45 -3.67
C ALA A 212 -3.76 -12.23 -4.27
N TYR A 213 -2.88 -12.79 -3.43
CA TYR A 213 -1.74 -13.60 -3.85
C TYR A 213 -2.08 -15.09 -3.99
N MET A 214 -3.34 -15.49 -3.77
CA MET A 214 -3.76 -16.90 -3.85
C MET A 214 -3.65 -17.43 -5.28
N GLY A 215 -3.04 -18.60 -5.44
CA GLY A 215 -2.69 -19.24 -6.71
C GLY A 215 -1.39 -18.74 -7.33
N THR A 216 -0.61 -17.90 -6.64
CA THR A 216 0.69 -17.42 -7.13
C THR A 216 1.84 -18.31 -6.67
N ARG A 217 2.89 -18.39 -7.49
CA ARG A 217 4.15 -19.01 -7.13
C ARG A 217 5.10 -17.93 -6.63
N LEU A 218 5.55 -18.05 -5.39
CA LEU A 218 6.43 -17.10 -4.72
C LEU A 218 7.84 -17.70 -4.59
N SER A 219 8.86 -16.85 -4.73
CA SER A 219 10.25 -17.19 -4.39
C SER A 219 10.57 -16.60 -3.03
N GLY A 220 11.22 -17.39 -2.19
CA GLY A 220 11.52 -17.04 -0.83
C GLY A 220 10.57 -17.60 0.21
N GLU A 221 11.10 -18.27 1.24
CA GLU A 221 10.31 -18.67 2.42
C GLU A 221 10.83 -17.97 3.67
N VAL A 222 9.91 -17.43 4.49
CA VAL A 222 10.24 -17.02 5.86
C VAL A 222 10.43 -18.27 6.71
N LEU A 223 11.67 -18.54 7.12
CA LEU A 223 12.01 -19.68 7.99
C LEU A 223 11.81 -19.36 9.46
N SER A 224 12.11 -18.13 9.88
CA SER A 224 11.94 -17.70 11.26
C SER A 224 11.68 -16.20 11.35
N THR A 225 10.92 -15.78 12.35
CA THR A 225 10.69 -14.37 12.68
C THR A 225 11.04 -14.15 14.14
N PHE A 226 11.80 -13.10 14.39
CA PHE A 226 12.13 -12.59 15.71
C PHE A 226 11.43 -11.26 15.91
N VAL A 227 10.89 -11.03 17.11
CA VAL A 227 10.34 -9.74 17.53
C VAL A 227 11.03 -9.34 18.83
N LYS A 228 11.70 -8.19 18.83
CA LYS A 228 12.53 -7.69 19.93
C LYS A 228 13.59 -8.73 20.37
N GLY A 229 14.15 -9.46 19.40
CA GLY A 229 15.11 -10.55 19.65
C GLY A 229 14.50 -11.87 20.14
N ASN A 230 13.17 -11.96 20.35
CA ASN A 230 12.51 -13.21 20.74
C ASN A 230 12.02 -13.96 19.51
N LEU A 231 12.30 -15.26 19.42
CA LEU A 231 11.77 -16.11 18.34
C LEU A 231 10.24 -16.22 18.47
N VAL A 232 9.50 -15.64 17.54
CA VAL A 232 8.02 -15.64 17.52
C VAL A 232 7.41 -16.55 16.45
N TYR A 233 8.21 -16.95 15.46
CA TYR A 233 7.83 -17.89 14.43
C TYR A 233 9.05 -18.71 13.99
N ASN A 234 8.87 -20.01 13.78
CA ASN A 234 9.89 -20.91 13.24
C ASN A 234 9.23 -22.04 12.44
N LYS A 235 9.51 -22.13 11.14
CA LYS A 235 9.12 -23.22 10.23
C LYS A 235 7.66 -23.67 10.42
N GLY A 236 6.72 -22.75 10.25
CA GLY A 236 5.28 -23.04 10.33
C GLY A 236 4.69 -23.07 11.74
N LYS A 237 5.46 -22.73 12.78
CA LYS A 237 4.98 -22.71 14.18
C LYS A 237 5.19 -21.33 14.82
N HIS A 238 4.14 -20.79 15.42
CA HIS A 238 4.23 -19.59 16.26
C HIS A 238 4.68 -19.92 17.68
N ALA A 239 5.32 -18.96 18.33
CA ALA A 239 5.56 -19.02 19.77
C ALA A 239 4.23 -19.12 20.55
N PRO A 240 4.21 -19.84 21.68
CA PRO A 240 2.99 -20.05 22.46
C PRO A 240 2.48 -18.78 23.17
N ALA A 241 3.31 -17.76 23.30
CA ALA A 241 2.99 -16.50 23.94
C ALA A 241 3.40 -15.33 23.06
N ALA A 242 2.55 -14.30 22.99
CA ALA A 242 2.88 -13.05 22.32
C ALA A 242 3.85 -12.22 23.19
N CYS A 243 4.85 -11.61 22.56
CA CYS A 243 5.82 -10.74 23.23
C CYS A 243 5.73 -9.26 22.76
N GLY A 244 4.68 -8.93 22.01
CA GLY A 244 4.42 -7.58 21.53
C GLY A 244 4.12 -6.63 22.69
N VAL A 245 4.55 -5.38 22.56
CA VAL A 245 4.21 -4.30 23.50
C VAL A 245 3.81 -3.06 22.71
N PRO A 246 2.88 -2.23 23.21
CA PRO A 246 2.61 -0.94 22.59
C PRO A 246 3.87 -0.08 22.57
N ILE A 247 4.30 0.33 21.38
CA ILE A 247 5.37 1.32 21.21
C ILE A 247 4.68 2.67 21.03
N LEU A 248 4.36 3.33 22.14
CA LEU A 248 3.91 4.71 22.09
C LEU A 248 5.13 5.61 22.02
N ALA A 249 5.14 6.56 21.10
CA ALA A 249 6.16 7.59 21.13
C ALA A 249 6.05 8.33 22.48
N LYS A 250 7.13 8.33 23.27
CA LYS A 250 7.19 9.13 24.50
C LYS A 250 6.82 10.58 24.13
N ARG A 251 5.96 11.18 24.96
CA ARG A 251 5.46 12.55 24.76
C ARG A 251 6.59 13.56 24.86
#